data_AF-A0A8X6REN9-F1
#
_entry.id   AF-A0A8X6REN9-F1
#
_cell.length_a   1.000
_cell.length_b   1.000
_cell.length_c   1.000
_cell.angle_alpha   90.00
_cell.angle_beta   90.00
_cell.angle_gamma   90.00
#
_symmetry.space_group_name_H-M   'P 1'
#
loop_
_entity.id
_entity.type
_entity.pdbx_description
1 polymer ?
#
loop_
_entity_poly.entity_id
_entity_poly.type
_entity_poly.pdbx_seq_one_letter_code
_entity_poly.pdbx_strand_id
1 'polypeptide(L)'
;MFKYVSKNCHTSAASYSAANAIARHGKPFQEGEFLMEAWLACAPSLFDDFDNKDKIIQRIKDVPLSRNTMKDRILKLAENVTDQQKNDINSASSITLCLDESIDIT
;
A
#
# COMPACT_ATOMS: atom_id res chain seq x y z
N MET A 1 8.17 2.93 11.27
CA MET A 1 6.70 3.12 11.38
C MET A 1 6.28 4.15 10.33
N PHE A 2 5.44 3.76 9.37
CA PHE A 2 5.03 4.64 8.27
C PHE A 2 4.17 5.80 8.79
N LYS A 3 4.69 7.03 8.83
CA LYS A 3 3.94 8.24 9.20
C LYS A 3 3.14 8.76 8.00
N TYR A 4 2.09 8.03 7.64
CA TYR A 4 1.17 8.43 6.57
C TYR A 4 -0.26 8.55 7.05
N VAL A 5 -0.53 9.51 7.96
CA VAL A 5 -1.90 9.99 8.13
C VAL A 5 -1.88 11.49 8.43
N SER A 6 -2.13 12.29 7.40
CA SER A 6 -2.71 13.62 7.54
C SER A 6 -4.24 13.43 7.68
N LYS A 7 -4.78 13.79 8.86
CA LYS A 7 -6.20 13.72 9.30
C LYS A 7 -6.92 12.37 9.13
N ASN A 8 -6.98 11.62 10.25
CA ASN A 8 -7.99 10.62 10.67
C ASN A 8 -8.99 10.06 9.65
N CYS A 9 -8.51 9.42 8.59
CA CYS A 9 -9.36 8.65 7.69
C CYS A 9 -8.92 7.19 7.73
N HIS A 10 -9.60 6.36 8.54
CA HIS A 10 -9.25 4.93 8.71
C HIS A 10 -9.25 4.17 7.38
N THR A 11 -10.14 4.51 6.44
CA THR A 11 -10.14 3.92 5.09
C THR A 11 -8.91 4.31 4.29
N SER A 12 -8.41 5.54 4.48
CA SER A 12 -7.14 5.96 3.87
C SER A 12 -5.95 5.20 4.44
N ALA A 13 -5.87 5.00 5.75
CA ALA A 13 -4.81 4.19 6.35
C ALA A 13 -4.84 2.72 5.86
N ALA A 14 -6.04 2.13 5.78
CA ALA A 14 -6.23 0.76 5.28
C ALA A 14 -5.75 0.61 3.84
N SER A 15 -6.06 1.56 2.97
CA SER A 15 -5.64 1.54 1.56
C SER A 15 -4.14 1.80 1.36
N TYR A 16 -3.46 2.52 2.26
CA TYR A 16 -1.98 2.56 2.26
C TYR A 16 -1.39 1.21 2.69
N SER A 17 -2.03 0.52 3.62
CA SER A 17 -1.61 -0.81 4.05
C SER A 17 -1.73 -1.82 2.89
N ALA A 18 -2.84 -1.78 2.15
CA ALA A 18 -3.03 -2.58 0.93
C ALA A 18 -1.99 -2.22 -0.15
N ALA A 19 -1.79 -0.94 -0.44
CA ALA A 19 -0.80 -0.46 -1.40
C ALA A 19 0.62 -0.95 -1.05
N ASN A 20 1.01 -0.89 0.22
CA ASN A 20 2.30 -1.40 0.69
C ASN A 20 2.44 -2.91 0.49
N ALA A 21 1.39 -3.70 0.76
CA ALA A 21 1.41 -5.13 0.50
C ALA A 21 1.60 -5.42 -1.00
N ILE A 22 0.82 -4.78 -1.87
CA ILE A 22 0.93 -4.92 -3.33
C ILE A 22 2.35 -4.58 -3.81
N ALA A 23 2.89 -3.44 -3.39
CA ALA A 23 4.23 -3.00 -3.78
C ALA A 23 5.33 -3.97 -3.32
N ARG A 24 5.28 -4.42 -2.06
CA ARG A 24 6.28 -5.34 -1.49
C ARG A 24 6.29 -6.71 -2.17
N HIS A 25 5.16 -7.13 -2.73
CA HIS A 25 5.04 -8.41 -3.45
C HIS A 25 5.19 -8.26 -4.97
N GLY A 26 5.55 -7.08 -5.49
CA GLY A 26 5.72 -6.84 -6.93
C GLY A 26 4.42 -7.04 -7.73
N LYS A 27 3.28 -6.83 -7.10
CA LYS A 27 1.95 -7.09 -7.67
C LYS A 27 1.44 -5.89 -8.49
N PRO A 28 0.67 -6.12 -9.58
CA PRO A 28 0.10 -5.03 -10.38
C PRO A 28 -0.86 -4.13 -9.58
N PHE A 29 -1.05 -2.89 -10.00
CA PHE A 29 -1.96 -1.94 -9.31
C PHE A 29 -3.43 -2.37 -9.33
N GLN A 30 -3.81 -3.19 -10.30
CA GLN A 30 -5.13 -3.80 -10.48
C GLN A 30 -5.50 -4.72 -9.32
N GLU A 31 -4.51 -5.22 -8.59
CA GLU A 31 -4.71 -6.14 -7.46
C GLU A 31 -5.50 -5.48 -6.32
N GLY A 32 -5.55 -4.14 -6.26
CA GLY A 32 -6.45 -3.44 -5.34
C GLY A 32 -7.93 -3.74 -5.61
N GLU A 33 -8.33 -3.83 -6.88
CA GLU A 33 -9.71 -4.14 -7.26
C GLU A 33 -10.04 -5.61 -6.95
N PHE A 34 -9.10 -6.52 -7.21
CA PHE A 34 -9.24 -7.93 -6.83
C PHE A 34 -9.37 -8.10 -5.31
N LEU A 35 -8.56 -7.40 -4.50
CA LEU A 35 -8.67 -7.43 -3.04
C LEU A 35 -10.05 -6.97 -2.55
N MET A 36 -10.59 -5.90 -3.15
CA MET A 36 -11.95 -5.43 -2.84
C MET A 36 -12.99 -6.51 -3.14
N GLU A 37 -12.92 -7.12 -4.33
CA GLU A 37 -13.84 -8.19 -4.74
C GLU A 37 -13.79 -9.38 -3.77
N ALA A 38 -12.58 -9.86 -3.45
CA ALA A 38 -12.38 -10.97 -2.54
C ALA A 38 -12.93 -10.68 -1.13
N TRP A 39 -12.67 -9.48 -0.59
CA TRP A 39 -13.20 -9.10 0.73
C TRP A 39 -14.72 -9.00 0.73
N LEU A 40 -15.32 -8.43 -0.31
CA LEU A 40 -16.78 -8.33 -0.42
C LEU A 40 -17.45 -9.69 -0.65
N ALA A 41 -16.77 -10.64 -1.30
CA ALA A 41 -17.27 -11.99 -1.48
C ALA A 41 -17.31 -12.77 -0.14
N CYS A 42 -16.31 -12.60 0.71
CA CYS A 42 -16.24 -13.32 1.99
C CYS A 42 -17.00 -12.63 3.14
N ALA A 43 -17.12 -11.30 3.12
CA ALA A 43 -17.66 -10.53 4.25
C ALA A 43 -19.08 -10.95 4.70
N PRO A 44 -20.06 -11.24 3.81
CA PRO A 44 -21.39 -11.67 4.23
C PRO A 44 -21.37 -12.95 5.07
N SER A 45 -20.53 -13.93 4.70
CA SER A 45 -20.39 -15.18 5.45
C SER A 45 -19.52 -15.01 6.70
N LEU A 46 -18.50 -14.16 6.65
CA LEU A 46 -17.56 -13.97 7.75
C LEU A 46 -18.17 -13.19 8.93
N PHE A 47 -19.13 -12.31 8.66
CA PHE A 47 -19.73 -11.41 9.66
C PHE A 47 -21.23 -11.66 9.85
N ASP A 48 -21.77 -12.81 9.44
CA ASP A 48 -23.22 -13.03 9.47
C ASP A 48 -23.80 -13.01 10.90
N ASP A 49 -23.00 -13.42 11.87
CA ASP A 49 -23.30 -13.45 13.31
C ASP A 49 -23.11 -12.10 14.01
N PHE A 50 -22.70 -11.05 13.28
CA PHE A 50 -22.44 -9.72 13.85
C PHE A 50 -23.63 -8.79 13.64
N ASP A 51 -24.13 -8.19 14.73
CA ASP A 51 -25.24 -7.21 14.69
C ASP A 51 -24.95 -5.99 13.79
N ASN A 52 -23.68 -5.69 13.54
CA ASN A 52 -23.23 -4.55 12.73
C ASN A 52 -22.69 -4.93 11.34
N LYS A 53 -23.02 -6.12 10.83
CA LYS A 53 -22.47 -6.65 9.56
C LYS A 53 -22.57 -5.69 8.37
N ASP A 54 -23.71 -5.02 8.20
CA ASP A 54 -23.91 -4.06 7.10
C ASP A 54 -22.94 -2.88 7.19
N LYS A 55 -22.65 -2.42 8.41
CA LYS A 55 -21.68 -1.33 8.64
C LYS A 55 -20.25 -1.79 8.33
N ILE A 56 -19.91 -3.04 8.64
CA ILE A 56 -18.58 -3.61 8.33
C ILE A 56 -18.43 -3.74 6.81
N ILE A 57 -19.42 -4.33 6.12
CA ILE A 57 -19.42 -4.48 4.66
C ILE A 57 -19.33 -3.12 3.99
N GLN A 58 -20.11 -2.13 4.45
CA GLN A 58 -20.03 -0.78 3.92
C GLN A 58 -18.64 -0.17 4.14
N ARG A 59 -18.03 -0.40 5.31
CA ARG A 59 -16.69 0.11 5.60
C ARG A 59 -15.62 -0.49 4.69
N ILE A 60 -15.77 -1.76 4.30
CA ILE A 60 -14.91 -2.41 3.30
C ILE A 60 -15.08 -1.72 1.95
N LYS A 61 -16.33 -1.50 1.48
CA LYS A 61 -16.61 -0.79 0.21
C LYS A 61 -16.01 0.60 0.15
N ASP A 62 -15.99 1.30 1.29
CA ASP A 62 -15.45 2.66 1.38
C ASP A 62 -13.91 2.73 1.32
N VAL A 63 -13.20 1.59 1.34
CA VAL A 63 -11.73 1.58 1.21
C VAL A 63 -11.35 1.86 -0.24
N PRO A 64 -10.60 2.94 -0.54
CA PRO A 64 -10.30 3.29 -1.92
C PRO A 64 -9.14 2.42 -2.44
N LEU A 65 -9.48 1.37 -3.20
CA LEU A 65 -8.54 0.39 -3.76
C LEU A 65 -8.50 0.39 -5.30
N SER A 66 -9.07 1.40 -5.97
CA SER A 66 -9.01 1.47 -7.44
C SER A 66 -7.57 1.45 -7.96
N ARG A 67 -7.37 1.01 -9.21
CA ARG A 67 -6.04 1.02 -9.85
C ARG A 67 -5.32 2.36 -9.71
N ASN A 68 -6.01 3.47 -9.95
CA ASN A 68 -5.43 4.82 -9.85
C ASN A 68 -5.05 5.16 -8.41
N THR A 69 -5.90 4.81 -7.46
CA THR A 69 -5.60 5.01 -6.05
C THR A 69 -4.38 4.19 -5.59
N MET A 70 -4.27 2.93 -6.03
CA MET A 70 -3.12 2.09 -5.72
C MET A 70 -1.83 2.67 -6.31
N LYS A 71 -1.87 3.10 -7.58
CA LYS A 71 -0.74 3.80 -8.21
C LYS A 71 -0.29 4.99 -7.38
N ASP A 72 -1.20 5.92 -7.06
CA ASP A 72 -0.85 7.15 -6.34
C ASP A 72 -0.25 6.87 -4.96
N ARG A 73 -0.80 5.88 -4.25
CA ARG A 73 -0.32 5.50 -2.91
C ARG A 73 1.03 4.81 -2.95
N ILE A 74 1.25 3.93 -3.92
CA ILE A 74 2.53 3.24 -4.10
C ILE A 74 3.62 4.25 -4.46
N LEU A 75 3.32 5.21 -5.34
CA LEU A 75 4.25 6.30 -5.67
C LEU A 75 4.58 7.15 -4.44
N LYS A 76 3.60 7.51 -3.61
CA LYS A 76 3.85 8.21 -2.33
C LYS A 76 4.67 7.40 -1.35
N LEU A 77 4.44 6.08 -1.27
CA LEU A 77 5.26 5.19 -0.44
C LEU A 77 6.72 5.16 -0.94
N ALA A 78 6.93 5.11 -2.26
CA ALA A 78 8.26 5.15 -2.86
C ALA A 78 8.96 6.50 -2.62
N GLU A 79 8.23 7.62 -2.75
CA GLU A 79 8.72 8.96 -2.41
C GLU A 79 9.17 9.02 -0.94
N ASN A 80 8.40 8.46 -0.01
CA ASN A 80 8.79 8.36 1.40
C ASN A 80 10.15 7.72 1.61
N VAL A 81 10.34 6.58 0.93
CA VAL A 81 11.50 5.74 1.09
C VAL A 81 12.70 6.49 0.54
N THR A 82 12.52 7.13 -0.61
CA THR A 82 13.52 8.00 -1.23
C THR A 82 13.92 9.15 -0.30
N ASP A 83 12.96 9.83 0.33
CA ASP A 83 13.26 10.96 1.22
C ASP A 83 13.94 10.53 2.52
N GLN A 84 13.54 9.39 3.08
CA GLN A 84 14.25 8.78 4.21
C GLN A 84 15.68 8.40 3.82
N GLN A 85 15.87 7.75 2.67
CA GLN A 85 17.20 7.40 2.16
C GLN A 85 18.08 8.64 1.96
N LYS A 86 17.56 9.74 1.42
CA LYS A 86 18.31 11.00 1.30
C LYS A 86 18.76 11.53 2.67
N ASN A 87 17.87 11.50 3.66
CA ASN A 87 18.21 11.94 5.02
C ASN A 87 19.27 11.04 5.66
N ASP A 88 19.16 9.72 5.47
CA ASP A 88 20.11 8.74 5.97
C ASP A 88 21.49 8.93 5.31
N ILE A 89 21.53 9.14 3.99
CA ILE A 89 22.77 9.41 3.23
C ILE A 89 23.42 10.73 3.72
N ASN A 90 22.63 11.80 3.88
CA ASN A 90 23.15 13.10 4.31
C ASN A 90 23.66 13.11 5.75
N SER A 91 23.17 12.19 6.60
CA SER A 91 23.60 12.06 7.99
C SER A 91 24.71 11.01 8.19
N ALA A 92 25.05 10.24 7.16
CA ALA A 92 26.10 9.24 7.22
C ALA A 92 27.49 9.88 7.31
N SER A 93 28.35 9.38 8.21
CA SER A 93 29.75 9.84 8.33
C SER A 93 30.62 9.40 7.16
N SER A 94 30.25 8.32 6.49
CA SER A 94 30.97 7.73 5.36
C SER A 94 30.00 6.89 4.53
N ILE A 95 30.22 6.85 3.22
CA ILE A 95 29.45 6.02 2.29
C ILE A 95 30.41 5.20 1.43
N THR A 96 30.00 4.02 1.02
CA THR A 96 30.72 3.19 0.05
C THR A 96 29.79 2.95 -1.13
N LEU A 97 30.32 3.08 -2.35
CA LEU A 97 29.59 2.89 -3.59
C LEU A 97 30.16 1.66 -4.31
N CYS A 98 29.28 0.74 -4.72
CA CYS A 98 29.64 -0.36 -5.60
C CYS A 98 29.13 -0.05 -7.00
N LEU A 99 30.03 -0.06 -7.99
CA LEU A 99 29.71 0.10 -9.41
C LEU A 99 29.72 -1.29 -10.05
N ASP A 100 28.60 -1.70 -10.64
CA ASP A 100 28.46 -2.98 -11.33
C ASP A 100 28.21 -2.72 -12.83
N GLU A 101 28.99 -3.37 -13.68
CA GLU A 101 28.94 -3.25 -15.15
C GLU A 101 28.32 -4.51 -15.77
N SER A 102 27.19 -4.98 -15.22
CA SER A 102 26.44 -6.09 -15.81
C SER A 102 25.75 -5.64 -17.10
N ILE A 103 25.70 -6.53 -18.09
CA ILE A 103 25.07 -6.28 -19.40
C ILE A 103 24.00 -7.34 -19.62
N ASP A 104 22.80 -6.92 -20.04
CA ASP A 104 21.77 -7.85 -20.50
C ASP A 104 22.22 -8.52 -21.79
N ILE A 105 22.21 -9.86 -21.82
CA ILE A 105 22.51 -10.62 -23.03
C ILE A 105 21.29 -10.54 -23.94
N THR A 106 21.48 -10.00 -25.15
CA THR A 106 20.45 -9.92 -26.19
C THR A 106 20.32 -11.25 -26.93
#